data_AF-S3YD82-F1
#
_entry.id   AF-S3YD82-F1
#
_cell.length_a   1.000
_cell.length_b   1.000
_cell.length_c   1.000
_cell.angle_alpha   90.00
_cell.angle_beta   90.00
_cell.angle_gamma   90.00
#
_symmetry.space_group_name_H-M   'P 1'
#
loop_
_entity.id
_entity.type
_entity.pdbx_description
1 polymer ?
#
loop_
_entity_poly.entity_id
_entity_poly.type
_entity_poly.pdbx_seq_one_letter_code
_entity_poly.pdbx_strand_id
1 'polypeptide(L)'
;MIRNMVFHISVVLLIAGCGKDEEGIENRSPNGILIEVEVPQTNGWSTEEVTGTRSGMAKTVRQKGEYGVDMEVSTQHCPAGTATEGASTRWANVDDNITFRVVAYKSATAAGISTANYAGYGDYKLSGSSVQTTKSLILPVGTYTFIVYSYGNSSAITAFTNSSASVPVTNGQNFMTYVKAGVAINNIGSTYTLGNIVFKHHCARYRVQAIAQAGRMGAITACAGTVTLPRHNATYSFTNNTLTAQDGSGTINVTWNSPNAMSVYSNYTYLLPQASASVTVKLNITIGAKGFTNRSATLSGLTFSANNTYYSNISFSTTEGYIVGGVIWANGNLYKSNGQYLFYNSTEIYGGSGSCFICNSPEPYPTQTMPTSAWAAENDPCRKLTNAANKWRMPTLTEIQQLVNSGFTTDVILNGVKGHKFGGVLFLPYSGYWPQSNIGHIESGERGLFWSTPGTAMIFSPGYGLVGYTGWNEFPQNGYTIRCVRNI
;
A
#
# COMPACT_ATOMS: atom_id res chain seq x y z
N MET A 1 3.42 -28.89 -51.79
CA MET A 1 2.17 -28.39 -52.41
C MET A 1 1.70 -27.21 -51.54
N ILE A 2 1.36 -26.08 -52.17
CA ILE A 2 0.81 -24.81 -51.62
C ILE A 2 1.82 -23.72 -51.18
N ARG A 3 2.09 -22.85 -52.17
CA ARG A 3 2.23 -21.37 -52.21
C ARG A 3 3.03 -20.62 -51.13
N ASN A 4 4.25 -20.25 -51.52
CA ASN A 4 4.80 -18.91 -51.30
C ASN A 4 3.97 -17.89 -52.10
N MET A 5 3.28 -16.98 -51.42
CA MET A 5 2.78 -15.73 -52.02
C MET A 5 3.53 -14.58 -51.37
N VAL A 6 4.55 -14.11 -52.08
CA VAL A 6 5.13 -12.78 -51.92
C VAL A 6 4.10 -11.78 -52.40
N PHE A 7 3.58 -10.94 -51.51
CA PHE A 7 2.85 -9.74 -51.89
C PHE A 7 3.62 -8.53 -51.37
N HIS A 8 4.16 -7.79 -52.33
CA HIS A 8 4.74 -6.47 -52.15
C HIS A 8 3.69 -5.51 -51.60
N ILE A 9 4.00 -4.86 -50.48
CA ILE A 9 3.32 -3.62 -50.09
C ILE A 9 4.37 -2.52 -50.18
N SER A 10 4.16 -1.68 -51.19
CA SER A 10 4.95 -0.54 -51.60
C SER A 10 5.08 0.48 -50.48
N VAL A 11 6.32 0.87 -50.17
CA VAL A 11 6.65 2.07 -49.39
C VAL A 11 6.25 3.28 -50.23
N VAL A 12 5.15 3.93 -49.84
CA VAL A 12 4.78 5.25 -50.38
C VAL A 12 5.65 6.29 -49.68
N LEU A 13 6.62 6.84 -50.42
CA LEU A 13 7.24 8.12 -50.10
C LEU A 13 6.14 9.19 -50.08
N LEU A 14 5.91 9.79 -48.91
CA LEU A 14 5.18 11.05 -48.79
C LEU A 14 6.16 12.13 -48.33
N ILE A 15 6.52 12.96 -49.31
CA ILE A 15 7.24 14.21 -49.15
C ILE A 15 6.27 15.21 -48.51
N ALA A 16 6.59 15.71 -47.31
CA ALA A 16 6.01 16.93 -46.78
C ALA A 16 6.89 17.55 -45.69
N GLY A 17 7.50 18.69 -46.02
CA GLY A 17 7.91 19.74 -45.08
C GLY A 17 9.35 19.68 -44.62
N CYS A 18 10.18 20.62 -45.10
CA CYS A 18 11.42 21.03 -44.45
C CYS A 18 11.14 21.40 -42.98
N GLY A 19 11.28 20.44 -42.07
CA GLY A 19 11.64 20.73 -40.70
C GLY A 19 13.08 21.24 -40.75
N LYS A 20 13.32 22.44 -40.23
CA LYS A 20 14.70 22.89 -39.98
C LYS A 20 15.34 21.86 -39.06
N ASP A 21 16.43 21.29 -39.51
CA ASP A 21 17.31 20.45 -38.73
C ASP A 21 17.73 21.22 -37.46
N GLU A 22 17.25 20.80 -36.29
CA GLU A 22 17.83 21.19 -35.01
C GLU A 22 18.93 20.17 -34.67
N GLU A 23 20.05 20.26 -35.38
CA GLU A 23 21.30 19.65 -34.93
C GLU A 23 21.84 20.42 -33.72
N GLY A 24 22.32 19.66 -32.75
CA GLY A 24 22.85 20.16 -31.48
C GLY A 24 24.17 20.90 -31.61
N ILE A 25 24.44 21.68 -30.55
CA ILE A 25 25.66 22.44 -30.25
C ILE A 25 25.80 23.76 -31.03
N GLU A 26 25.29 24.80 -30.36
CA GLU A 26 25.83 26.16 -30.28
C GLU A 26 26.42 26.80 -31.55
N ASN A 27 25.56 27.27 -32.44
CA ASN A 27 25.83 28.55 -33.09
C ASN A 27 24.90 29.60 -32.48
N ARG A 28 25.43 30.42 -31.56
CA ARG A 28 24.74 31.65 -31.12
C ARG A 28 24.42 32.45 -32.38
N SER A 29 23.16 32.44 -32.80
CA SER A 29 22.70 33.42 -33.76
C SER A 29 23.06 34.80 -33.19
N PRO A 30 23.63 35.74 -33.97
CA PRO A 30 24.12 37.02 -33.45
C PRO A 30 23.02 37.85 -32.74
N ASN A 31 21.75 37.46 -32.90
CA ASN A 31 20.58 38.08 -32.28
C ASN A 31 19.85 37.18 -31.25
N GLY A 32 20.41 36.02 -30.90
CA GLY A 32 19.79 35.05 -29.97
C GLY A 32 20.20 35.30 -28.51
N ILE A 33 19.22 35.21 -27.61
CA ILE A 33 19.37 35.42 -26.17
C ILE A 33 19.09 34.11 -25.46
N LEU A 34 20.06 33.63 -24.67
CA LEU A 34 19.94 32.38 -23.91
C LEU A 34 19.01 32.60 -22.72
N ILE A 35 18.03 31.72 -22.54
CA ILE A 35 17.14 31.74 -21.38
C ILE A 35 17.69 30.80 -20.31
N GLU A 36 18.15 31.39 -19.22
CA GLU A 36 18.44 30.68 -17.97
C GLU A 36 17.23 30.78 -17.04
N VAL A 37 17.19 29.93 -16.02
CA VAL A 37 16.03 29.81 -15.13
C VAL A 37 16.50 29.74 -13.69
N GLU A 38 15.90 30.55 -12.82
CA GLU A 38 16.14 30.44 -11.37
C GLU A 38 15.45 29.21 -10.79
N VAL A 39 15.89 28.81 -9.60
CA VAL A 39 15.28 27.69 -8.87
C VAL A 39 13.79 27.97 -8.65
N PRO A 40 12.89 27.10 -9.15
CA PRO A 40 11.47 27.26 -8.95
C PRO A 40 11.07 26.94 -7.51
N GLN A 41 9.98 27.57 -7.06
CA GLN A 41 9.31 27.26 -5.81
C GLN A 41 7.92 26.66 -6.10
N THR A 42 7.30 26.06 -5.09
CA THR A 42 5.88 25.67 -5.12
C THR A 42 5.11 26.48 -4.09
N ASN A 43 3.81 26.70 -4.35
CA ASN A 43 2.89 27.27 -3.37
C ASN A 43 2.54 26.30 -2.22
N GLY A 44 3.10 25.09 -2.21
CA GLY A 44 2.85 24.07 -1.21
C GLY A 44 1.49 23.39 -1.40
N TRP A 45 1.28 22.29 -0.68
CA TRP A 45 0.00 21.57 -0.67
C TRP A 45 -0.98 22.26 0.27
N SER A 46 -2.20 22.52 -0.21
CA SER A 46 -3.25 23.12 0.62
C SER A 46 -3.55 22.24 1.84
N THR A 47 -3.75 22.94 2.95
CA THR A 47 -4.29 22.41 4.21
C THR A 47 -5.70 22.90 4.49
N GLU A 48 -6.21 23.82 3.69
CA GLU A 48 -7.54 24.37 3.85
C GLU A 48 -8.58 23.33 3.44
N GLU A 49 -9.43 22.99 4.41
CA GLU A 49 -10.58 22.13 4.18
C GLU A 49 -11.52 22.82 3.19
N VAL A 50 -11.69 22.24 2.00
CA VAL A 50 -12.60 22.81 0.99
C VAL A 50 -14.02 22.82 1.58
N THR A 51 -14.61 24.00 1.72
CA THR A 51 -15.94 24.27 2.31
C THR A 51 -17.11 23.60 1.58
N GLY A 52 -16.86 22.91 0.46
CA GLY A 52 -17.80 21.99 -0.21
C GLY A 52 -17.80 20.55 0.34
N THR A 53 -16.91 20.22 1.27
CA THR A 53 -16.84 18.91 1.96
C THR A 53 -17.59 18.94 3.30
N ARG A 54 -18.58 19.82 3.49
CA ARG A 54 -19.50 19.81 4.64
C ARG A 54 -20.47 18.61 4.67
N SER A 55 -20.18 17.55 3.92
CA SER A 55 -20.66 16.20 4.23
C SER A 55 -19.55 15.48 4.98
N GLY A 56 -19.30 15.89 6.22
CA GLY A 56 -18.35 15.28 7.15
C GLY A 56 -18.74 13.87 7.61
N MET A 57 -19.03 12.98 6.66
CA MET A 57 -19.13 11.55 6.90
C MET A 57 -18.09 10.87 6.02
N ALA A 58 -17.09 10.27 6.68
CA ALA A 58 -16.25 9.27 6.05
C ALA A 58 -17.17 8.29 5.30
N LYS A 59 -17.00 8.19 3.98
CA LYS A 59 -17.79 7.20 3.21
C LYS A 59 -17.22 5.84 3.54
N THR A 60 -18.02 4.99 4.16
CA THR A 60 -17.55 3.69 4.64
C THR A 60 -18.19 2.56 3.86
N VAL A 61 -17.36 1.61 3.41
CA VAL A 61 -17.83 0.34 2.84
C VAL A 61 -17.22 -0.79 3.66
N ARG A 62 -18.08 -1.72 4.09
CA ARG A 62 -17.68 -2.94 4.79
C ARG A 62 -17.83 -4.14 3.88
N GLN A 63 -16.78 -4.94 3.79
CA GLN A 63 -16.81 -6.24 3.14
C GLN A 63 -16.55 -7.29 4.19
N LYS A 64 -17.51 -8.21 4.33
CA LYS A 64 -17.28 -9.43 5.09
C LYS A 64 -16.22 -10.26 4.38
N GLY A 65 -15.27 -10.74 5.17
CA GLY A 65 -14.10 -11.44 4.70
C GLY A 65 -14.36 -12.85 4.22
N GLU A 66 -13.97 -13.14 2.99
CA GLU A 66 -13.57 -14.49 2.63
C GLU A 66 -12.26 -14.84 3.34
N TYR A 67 -12.07 -16.07 3.83
CA TYR A 67 -10.88 -16.53 4.54
C TYR A 67 -10.59 -15.86 5.91
N GLY A 68 -11.59 -15.25 6.54
CA GLY A 68 -11.53 -14.86 7.96
C GLY A 68 -10.94 -13.49 8.27
N VAL A 69 -10.90 -12.57 7.30
CA VAL A 69 -10.52 -11.17 7.54
C VAL A 69 -11.51 -10.23 6.86
N ASP A 70 -12.22 -9.43 7.64
CA ASP A 70 -13.11 -8.37 7.18
C ASP A 70 -12.30 -7.14 6.78
N MET A 71 -12.80 -6.39 5.79
CA MET A 71 -12.19 -5.16 5.28
C MET A 71 -13.20 -4.02 5.35
N GLU A 72 -12.83 -2.94 6.02
CA GLU A 72 -13.57 -1.68 6.04
C GLU A 72 -12.73 -0.60 5.37
N VAL A 73 -13.32 0.15 4.43
CA VAL A 73 -12.65 1.26 3.76
C VAL A 73 -13.38 2.56 3.99
N SER A 74 -12.63 3.61 4.32
CA SER A 74 -13.13 4.98 4.32
C SER A 74 -12.13 5.95 3.72
N THR A 75 -12.61 7.04 3.12
CA THR A 75 -11.76 8.10 2.54
C THR A 75 -12.06 9.43 3.22
N GLN A 76 -11.00 10.16 3.58
CA GLN A 76 -11.09 11.45 4.27
C GLN A 76 -10.09 12.46 3.67
N HIS A 77 -10.41 13.74 3.83
CA HIS A 77 -9.44 14.81 3.63
C HIS A 77 -8.40 14.73 4.75
N CYS A 78 -7.12 14.94 4.44
CA CYS A 78 -6.06 14.90 5.45
C CYS A 78 -5.99 16.26 6.16
N PRO A 79 -6.32 16.37 7.47
CA PRO A 79 -6.12 17.62 8.19
C PRO A 79 -4.63 17.96 8.26
N ALA A 80 -4.29 19.25 8.33
CA ALA A 80 -2.95 19.70 8.66
C ALA A 80 -2.51 19.12 10.01
N GLY A 81 -1.59 18.15 10.02
CA GLY A 81 -0.97 17.62 11.23
C GLY A 81 -0.73 16.12 11.29
N THR A 82 -1.39 15.31 10.44
CA THR A 82 -1.18 13.83 10.40
C THR A 82 -0.24 13.36 9.28
N ALA A 83 0.24 14.28 8.44
CA ALA A 83 1.30 14.02 7.49
C ALA A 83 2.67 14.23 8.15
N THR A 84 3.49 13.19 8.19
CA THR A 84 4.90 13.23 8.65
C THR A 84 5.80 14.10 7.75
N GLU A 85 5.31 14.50 6.58
CA GLU A 85 5.90 15.52 5.73
C GLU A 85 4.98 16.74 5.75
N GLY A 86 5.47 17.82 6.36
CA GLY A 86 4.69 19.02 6.67
C GLY A 86 3.93 19.56 5.46
N ALA A 87 2.61 19.58 5.56
CA ALA A 87 1.79 20.38 4.66
C ALA A 87 2.05 21.86 4.97
N SER A 88 2.59 22.58 4.00
CA SER A 88 3.00 23.99 4.13
C SER A 88 1.95 24.91 3.51
N THR A 89 1.50 25.92 4.27
CA THR A 89 0.72 27.06 3.76
C THR A 89 1.60 28.16 3.17
N ARG A 90 2.93 27.95 3.12
CA ARG A 90 3.94 28.88 2.60
C ARG A 90 4.71 28.26 1.43
N TRP A 91 5.37 29.12 0.66
CA TRP A 91 6.30 28.77 -0.40
C TRP A 91 7.27 27.68 0.06
N ALA A 92 7.30 26.56 -0.67
CA ALA A 92 8.21 25.45 -0.40
C ALA A 92 9.14 25.24 -1.60
N ASN A 93 10.31 24.66 -1.32
CA ASN A 93 11.23 24.24 -2.37
C ASN A 93 10.61 23.07 -3.14
N VAL A 94 10.82 23.06 -4.45
CA VAL A 94 10.47 21.93 -5.31
C VAL A 94 11.40 20.76 -4.99
N ASP A 95 10.89 19.52 -5.05
CA ASP A 95 11.72 18.34 -4.79
C ASP A 95 12.90 18.29 -5.76
N ASP A 96 14.06 17.87 -5.24
CA ASP A 96 15.29 17.77 -6.02
C ASP A 96 15.14 16.77 -7.19
N ASN A 97 15.99 16.91 -8.20
CA ASN A 97 16.00 16.10 -9.43
C ASN A 97 14.75 16.19 -10.32
N ILE A 98 13.80 17.07 -10.03
CA ILE A 98 12.65 17.29 -10.91
C ILE A 98 13.08 17.94 -12.22
N THR A 99 12.58 17.39 -13.33
CA THR A 99 12.69 17.99 -14.68
C THR A 99 11.48 18.86 -14.98
N PHE A 100 11.71 20.00 -15.63
CA PHE A 100 10.66 20.92 -16.06
C PHE A 100 10.99 21.56 -17.41
N ARG A 101 9.95 21.97 -18.13
CA ARG A 101 10.06 22.63 -19.44
C ARG A 101 9.60 24.07 -19.35
N VAL A 102 10.31 24.95 -20.03
CA VAL A 102 9.90 26.33 -20.30
C VAL A 102 9.54 26.43 -21.78
N VAL A 103 8.29 26.77 -22.09
CA VAL A 103 7.79 27.03 -23.45
C VAL A 103 7.55 28.52 -23.60
N ALA A 104 8.04 29.12 -24.67
CA ALA A 104 7.89 30.53 -24.95
C ALA A 104 6.92 30.79 -26.10
N TYR A 105 6.04 31.76 -25.91
CA TYR A 105 5.16 32.30 -26.94
C TYR A 105 5.42 33.79 -27.09
N LYS A 106 5.61 34.27 -28.32
CA LYS A 106 5.81 35.69 -28.65
C LYS A 106 4.50 36.46 -28.48
N SER A 107 4.20 36.81 -27.24
CA SER A 107 2.98 37.47 -26.82
C SER A 107 3.20 38.22 -25.51
N ALA A 108 2.57 39.39 -25.37
CA ALA A 108 2.54 40.13 -24.10
C ALA A 108 1.56 39.54 -23.06
N THR A 109 0.61 38.72 -23.48
CA THR A 109 -0.45 38.20 -22.61
C THR A 109 -0.65 36.69 -22.76
N ALA A 110 -1.23 36.05 -21.74
CA ALA A 110 -1.60 34.64 -21.78
C ALA A 110 -2.65 34.33 -22.88
N ALA A 111 -3.52 35.29 -23.21
CA ALA A 111 -4.51 35.15 -24.28
C ALA A 111 -3.86 35.00 -25.67
N GLY A 112 -2.62 35.48 -25.85
CA GLY A 112 -1.88 35.33 -27.10
C GLY A 112 -1.14 33.98 -27.23
N ILE A 113 -1.33 33.02 -26.32
CA ILE A 113 -0.75 31.68 -26.45
C ILE A 113 -1.48 30.93 -27.58
N SER A 114 -0.74 30.69 -28.67
CA SER A 114 -1.20 29.95 -29.84
C SER A 114 -0.03 29.29 -30.56
N THR A 115 -0.31 28.31 -31.42
CA THR A 115 0.70 27.65 -32.25
C THR A 115 1.40 28.65 -33.19
N ALA A 116 0.71 29.68 -33.66
CA ALA A 116 1.26 30.75 -34.49
C ALA A 116 2.28 31.64 -33.76
N ASN A 117 2.12 31.80 -32.44
CA ASN A 117 3.01 32.61 -31.62
C ASN A 117 4.10 31.79 -30.93
N TYR A 118 4.20 30.48 -31.20
CA TYR A 118 5.22 29.63 -30.60
C TYR A 118 6.63 30.11 -30.99
N ALA A 119 7.50 30.29 -29.99
CA ALA A 119 8.85 30.82 -30.17
C ALA A 119 9.97 29.82 -29.83
N GLY A 120 9.68 28.76 -29.08
CA GLY A 120 10.65 27.74 -28.69
C GLY A 120 10.36 27.11 -27.33
N TYR A 121 11.14 26.08 -26.96
CA TYR A 121 11.15 25.56 -25.59
C TYR A 121 12.57 25.18 -25.15
N GLY A 122 12.76 25.15 -23.82
CA GLY A 122 13.96 24.62 -23.16
C GLY A 122 13.60 23.66 -22.04
N ASP A 123 14.49 22.71 -21.77
CA ASP A 123 14.34 21.72 -20.71
C ASP A 123 15.40 21.92 -19.65
N TYR A 124 14.96 21.85 -18.40
CA TYR A 124 15.77 22.16 -17.23
C TYR A 124 15.55 21.11 -16.15
N LYS A 125 16.56 20.90 -15.31
CA LYS A 125 16.52 19.94 -14.21
C LYS A 125 17.00 20.61 -12.93
N LEU A 126 16.25 20.45 -11.85
CA LEU A 126 16.71 20.87 -10.53
C LEU A 126 17.81 19.92 -10.04
N SER A 127 18.90 20.48 -9.54
CA SER A 127 20.01 19.76 -8.92
C SER A 127 20.45 20.53 -7.69
N GLY A 128 19.97 20.10 -6.52
CA GLY A 128 20.09 20.82 -5.26
C GLY A 128 19.50 22.23 -5.34
N SER A 129 20.31 23.25 -5.09
CA SER A 129 19.93 24.66 -5.16
C SER A 129 20.26 25.31 -6.51
N SER A 130 20.46 24.52 -7.56
CA SER A 130 20.85 24.99 -8.90
C SER A 130 19.97 24.38 -9.98
N VAL A 131 19.86 25.07 -11.11
CA VAL A 131 19.13 24.59 -12.29
C VAL A 131 20.12 24.23 -13.38
N GLN A 132 20.04 22.99 -13.87
CA GLN A 132 20.83 22.50 -14.99
C GLN A 132 20.02 22.59 -16.29
N THR A 133 20.62 23.18 -17.32
CA THR A 133 20.02 23.21 -18.67
C THR A 133 20.26 21.89 -19.38
N THR A 134 19.19 21.20 -19.74
CA THR A 134 19.23 19.95 -20.52
C THR A 134 18.99 20.23 -22.01
N LYS A 135 18.11 21.19 -22.32
CA LYS A 135 17.93 21.77 -23.66
C LYS A 135 17.85 23.28 -23.54
N SER A 136 18.75 23.97 -24.22
CA SER A 136 18.80 25.44 -24.22
C SER A 136 17.62 26.03 -24.99
N LEU A 137 16.99 27.06 -24.41
CA LEU A 137 16.04 27.93 -25.09
C LEU A 137 16.75 29.21 -25.50
N ILE A 138 16.71 29.53 -26.79
CA ILE A 138 17.30 30.74 -27.35
C ILE A 138 16.19 31.53 -28.04
N LEU A 139 15.99 32.79 -27.66
CA LEU A 139 14.93 33.66 -28.17
C LEU A 139 15.51 34.96 -28.77
N PRO A 140 14.92 35.51 -29.84
CA PRO A 140 15.26 36.86 -30.27
C PRO A 140 14.68 37.92 -29.32
N VAL A 141 15.11 39.18 -29.48
CA VAL A 141 14.48 40.33 -28.79
C VAL A 141 12.98 40.36 -29.05
N GLY A 142 12.20 40.61 -27.99
CA GLY A 142 10.76 40.66 -28.06
C GLY A 142 10.09 40.52 -26.70
N THR A 143 8.76 40.57 -26.71
CA THR A 143 7.93 40.33 -25.52
C THR A 143 7.34 38.94 -25.58
N TYR A 144 7.50 38.17 -24.50
CA TYR A 144 7.13 36.77 -24.42
C TYR A 144 6.22 36.46 -23.23
N THR A 145 5.41 35.44 -23.43
CA THR A 145 4.68 34.75 -22.37
C THR A 145 5.27 33.35 -22.25
N PHE A 146 5.68 33.00 -21.03
CA PHE A 146 6.30 31.72 -20.70
C PHE A 146 5.31 30.81 -19.99
N ILE A 147 5.26 29.55 -20.43
CA ILE A 147 4.64 28.44 -19.71
C ILE A 147 5.76 27.57 -19.16
N VAL A 148 5.79 27.42 -17.85
CA VAL A 148 6.69 26.48 -17.18
C VAL A 148 5.85 25.31 -16.70
N TYR A 149 6.23 24.08 -17.03
CA TYR A 149 5.50 22.90 -16.56
C TYR A 149 6.42 21.75 -16.17
N SER A 150 5.95 20.92 -15.25
CA SER A 150 6.64 19.71 -14.80
C SER A 150 5.63 18.60 -14.52
N TYR A 151 6.06 17.35 -14.70
CA TYR A 151 5.33 16.16 -14.25
C TYR A 151 5.77 15.69 -12.85
N GLY A 152 6.63 16.47 -12.20
CA GLY A 152 7.09 16.28 -10.82
C GLY A 152 7.92 15.01 -10.61
N ASN A 153 8.73 14.64 -11.60
CA ASN A 153 9.66 13.52 -11.53
C ASN A 153 10.93 13.85 -12.34
N SER A 154 11.91 12.97 -12.29
CA SER A 154 13.23 13.14 -12.93
C SER A 154 13.31 12.63 -14.37
N SER A 155 12.18 12.22 -14.96
CA SER A 155 12.17 11.68 -16.33
C SER A 155 12.26 12.79 -17.35
N ALA A 156 12.96 12.53 -18.46
CA ALA A 156 13.01 13.45 -19.59
C ALA A 156 11.60 13.72 -20.13
N ILE A 157 11.32 14.98 -20.44
CA ILE A 157 10.03 15.39 -20.98
C ILE A 157 10.02 15.13 -22.49
N THR A 158 9.06 14.32 -22.98
CA THR A 158 8.88 14.06 -24.42
C THR A 158 8.92 15.36 -25.22
N ALA A 159 9.62 15.37 -26.36
CA ALA A 159 9.80 16.57 -27.17
C ALA A 159 8.46 17.29 -27.45
N PHE A 160 8.45 18.61 -27.26
CA PHE A 160 7.26 19.42 -27.50
C PHE A 160 7.16 19.77 -28.99
N THR A 161 6.01 19.53 -29.59
CA THR A 161 5.73 19.94 -30.97
C THR A 161 4.89 21.21 -30.96
N ASN A 162 5.20 22.15 -31.86
CA ASN A 162 4.44 23.40 -32.03
C ASN A 162 3.05 23.20 -32.67
N SER A 163 2.63 21.94 -32.88
CA SER A 163 1.33 21.56 -33.44
C SER A 163 0.17 21.67 -32.44
N SER A 164 0.44 21.88 -31.15
CA SER A 164 -0.59 22.11 -30.13
C SER A 164 -0.12 23.07 -29.04
N ALA A 165 -1.06 23.68 -28.33
CA ALA A 165 -0.81 24.50 -27.13
C ALA A 165 -1.31 23.76 -25.87
N SER A 166 -1.00 22.47 -25.78
CA SER A 166 -1.47 21.60 -24.71
C SER A 166 -0.53 20.43 -24.46
N VAL A 167 -0.64 19.82 -23.27
CA VAL A 167 0.10 18.60 -22.93
C VAL A 167 -0.81 17.56 -22.27
N PRO A 168 -0.59 16.26 -22.53
CA PRO A 168 -1.31 15.19 -21.86
C PRO A 168 -0.79 15.01 -20.43
N VAL A 169 -1.68 14.63 -19.52
CA VAL A 169 -1.36 14.36 -18.11
C VAL A 169 -2.12 13.11 -17.68
N THR A 170 -1.52 12.28 -16.83
CA THR A 170 -2.16 11.07 -16.30
C THR A 170 -2.10 10.99 -14.78
N ASN A 171 -2.96 10.15 -14.17
CA ASN A 171 -2.80 9.83 -12.75
C ASN A 171 -1.39 9.26 -12.48
N GLY A 172 -0.86 9.55 -11.31
CA GLY A 172 0.51 9.20 -10.89
C GLY A 172 1.53 10.32 -11.13
N GLN A 173 1.19 11.34 -11.94
CA GLN A 173 2.06 12.48 -12.20
C GLN A 173 1.73 13.63 -11.24
N ASN A 174 2.75 14.24 -10.63
CA ASN A 174 2.60 15.49 -9.89
C ASN A 174 2.67 16.67 -10.88
N PHE A 175 1.62 16.82 -11.67
CA PHE A 175 1.61 17.83 -12.72
C PHE A 175 1.47 19.24 -12.15
N MET A 176 2.43 20.08 -12.51
CA MET A 176 2.58 21.43 -11.98
C MET A 176 2.85 22.42 -13.10
N THR A 177 2.30 23.63 -12.98
CA THR A 177 2.56 24.69 -13.97
C THR A 177 2.74 26.08 -13.35
N TYR A 178 3.36 26.97 -14.11
CA TYR A 178 3.46 28.40 -13.86
C TYR A 178 3.38 29.16 -15.19
N VAL A 179 2.71 30.32 -15.18
CA VAL A 179 2.57 31.18 -16.37
C VAL A 179 3.10 32.56 -16.04
N LYS A 180 4.07 33.04 -16.82
CA LYS A 180 4.65 34.38 -16.70
C LYS A 180 4.49 35.14 -18.01
N ALA A 181 3.55 36.09 -18.03
CA ALA A 181 3.26 36.90 -19.20
C ALA A 181 4.06 38.21 -19.24
N GLY A 182 4.18 38.79 -20.44
CA GLY A 182 4.69 40.16 -20.61
C GLY A 182 6.18 40.33 -20.36
N VAL A 183 6.98 39.26 -20.46
CA VAL A 183 8.42 39.33 -20.23
C VAL A 183 9.10 39.97 -21.44
N ALA A 184 9.62 41.18 -21.26
CA ALA A 184 10.38 41.89 -22.28
C ALA A 184 11.85 41.45 -22.26
N ILE A 185 12.33 40.96 -23.40
CA ILE A 185 13.71 40.58 -23.64
C ILE A 185 14.31 41.57 -24.63
N ASN A 186 15.23 42.40 -24.19
CA ASN A 186 15.79 43.53 -24.95
C ASN A 186 17.33 43.54 -25.07
N ASN A 187 18.04 42.63 -24.42
CA ASN A 187 19.50 42.61 -24.36
C ASN A 187 20.10 41.65 -25.41
N ILE A 188 20.45 42.16 -26.59
CA ILE A 188 20.98 41.36 -27.70
C ILE A 188 22.32 40.71 -27.30
N GLY A 189 22.49 39.42 -27.62
CA GLY A 189 23.76 38.69 -27.45
C GLY A 189 24.09 38.26 -26.01
N SER A 190 23.20 38.54 -25.05
CA SER A 190 23.38 38.17 -23.64
C SER A 190 22.50 36.98 -23.20
N THR A 191 22.57 36.66 -21.92
CA THR A 191 21.63 35.77 -21.22
C THR A 191 20.48 36.58 -20.63
N TYR A 192 19.30 35.97 -20.52
CA TYR A 192 18.17 36.45 -19.72
C TYR A 192 17.80 35.39 -18.68
N THR A 193 17.75 35.77 -17.40
CA THR A 193 17.40 34.87 -16.30
C THR A 193 15.91 34.97 -15.97
N LEU A 194 15.16 33.89 -16.20
CA LEU A 194 13.75 33.76 -15.86
C LEU A 194 13.58 33.42 -14.37
N GLY A 195 13.37 34.46 -13.56
CA GLY A 195 13.18 34.33 -12.13
C GLY A 195 11.74 34.26 -11.63
N ASN A 196 11.58 34.06 -10.32
CA ASN A 196 10.30 34.07 -9.59
C ASN A 196 9.26 33.08 -10.15
N ILE A 197 9.66 31.82 -10.31
CA ILE A 197 8.79 30.74 -10.80
C ILE A 197 8.08 30.09 -9.60
N VAL A 198 6.76 30.00 -9.70
CA VAL A 198 5.89 29.45 -8.64
C VAL A 198 4.98 28.39 -9.22
N PHE A 199 5.36 27.14 -9.05
CA PHE A 199 4.53 26.04 -9.47
C PHE A 199 3.23 25.97 -8.68
N LYS A 200 2.14 25.73 -9.42
CA LYS A 200 0.83 25.37 -8.89
C LYS A 200 0.56 23.91 -9.18
N HIS A 201 0.19 23.15 -8.15
CA HIS A 201 -0.26 21.76 -8.30
C HIS A 201 -1.63 21.69 -8.95
N HIS A 202 -1.74 20.91 -10.03
CA HIS A 202 -3.02 20.63 -10.69
C HIS A 202 -3.63 19.28 -10.30
N CYS A 203 -2.89 18.47 -9.56
CA CYS A 203 -3.34 17.17 -9.06
C CYS A 203 -3.73 17.25 -7.58
N ALA A 204 -4.48 16.25 -7.11
CA ALA A 204 -4.63 15.95 -5.70
C ALA A 204 -3.51 15.00 -5.25
N ARG A 205 -3.00 15.19 -4.04
CA ARG A 205 -2.06 14.26 -3.41
C ARG A 205 -2.86 13.22 -2.62
N TYR A 206 -2.55 11.94 -2.78
CA TYR A 206 -3.33 10.84 -2.22
C TYR A 206 -2.42 9.75 -1.63
N ARG A 207 -2.86 9.11 -0.54
CA ARG A 207 -2.22 7.92 0.03
C ARG A 207 -3.23 6.97 0.64
N VAL A 208 -2.79 5.76 0.98
CA VAL A 208 -3.62 4.76 1.65
C VAL A 208 -2.99 4.42 2.99
N GLN A 209 -3.82 4.38 4.05
CA GLN A 209 -3.44 3.85 5.35
C GLN A 209 -4.03 2.44 5.49
N ALA A 210 -3.18 1.43 5.67
CA ALA A 210 -3.62 0.09 6.04
C ALA A 210 -3.51 -0.07 7.55
N ILE A 211 -4.55 -0.63 8.18
CA ILE A 211 -4.68 -0.74 9.64
C ILE A 211 -5.08 -2.17 9.99
N ALA A 212 -4.28 -2.84 10.81
CA ALA A 212 -4.60 -4.16 11.36
C ALA A 212 -5.26 -4.03 12.74
N GLN A 213 -6.13 -4.98 13.09
CA GLN A 213 -6.86 -4.96 14.35
C GLN A 213 -5.94 -5.22 15.55
N ALA A 214 -5.83 -4.23 16.42
CA ALA A 214 -5.11 -4.35 17.69
C ALA A 214 -5.68 -5.48 18.57
N GLY A 215 -4.78 -6.23 19.22
CA GLY A 215 -5.13 -7.34 20.11
C GLY A 215 -5.57 -8.63 19.42
N ARG A 216 -5.75 -8.63 18.09
CA ARG A 216 -6.11 -9.83 17.30
C ARG A 216 -5.10 -10.15 16.21
N MET A 217 -4.39 -9.17 15.69
CA MET A 217 -3.50 -9.33 14.54
C MET A 217 -2.10 -8.81 14.85
N GLY A 218 -1.08 -9.50 14.36
CA GLY A 218 0.28 -8.97 14.33
C GLY A 218 0.43 -7.79 13.38
N ALA A 219 1.64 -7.21 13.34
CA ALA A 219 1.96 -6.07 12.48
C ALA A 219 1.76 -6.37 10.98
N ILE A 220 1.51 -5.30 10.22
CA ILE A 220 1.55 -5.31 8.76
C ILE A 220 3.02 -5.28 8.35
N THR A 221 3.49 -6.33 7.68
CA THR A 221 4.91 -6.48 7.28
C THR A 221 5.14 -6.37 5.77
N ALA A 222 4.08 -6.44 4.98
CA ALA A 222 4.12 -6.14 3.55
C ALA A 222 2.78 -5.58 3.10
N CYS A 223 2.79 -4.59 2.23
CA CYS A 223 1.59 -4.04 1.62
C CYS A 223 1.91 -3.50 0.23
N ALA A 224 1.09 -3.85 -0.74
CA ALA A 224 1.11 -3.31 -2.09
C ALA A 224 -0.32 -3.15 -2.55
N GLY A 225 -0.58 -2.13 -3.36
CA GLY A 225 -1.95 -1.84 -3.74
C GLY A 225 -2.07 -1.14 -5.08
N THR A 226 -3.31 -1.03 -5.50
CA THR A 226 -3.72 -0.27 -6.67
C THR A 226 -4.97 0.54 -6.36
N VAL A 227 -5.10 1.66 -7.07
CA VAL A 227 -6.28 2.52 -7.02
C VAL A 227 -6.77 2.70 -8.44
N THR A 228 -8.02 2.32 -8.70
CA THR A 228 -8.69 2.48 -9.99
C THR A 228 -9.68 3.62 -9.89
N LEU A 229 -9.60 4.55 -10.84
CA LEU A 229 -10.43 5.76 -10.90
C LEU A 229 -11.08 5.87 -12.29
N PRO A 230 -12.26 6.52 -12.41
CA PRO A 230 -13.00 6.65 -13.67
C PRO A 230 -12.35 7.60 -14.68
N ARG A 231 -11.43 8.45 -14.21
CA ARG A 231 -10.65 9.39 -15.03
C ARG A 231 -9.17 9.18 -14.77
N HIS A 232 -8.46 8.76 -15.79
CA HIS A 232 -7.01 8.52 -15.74
C HIS A 232 -6.19 9.45 -16.62
N ASN A 233 -6.78 9.97 -17.68
CA ASN A 233 -6.12 10.88 -18.62
C ASN A 233 -6.71 12.28 -18.48
N ALA A 234 -5.89 13.28 -18.73
CA ALA A 234 -6.26 14.68 -18.79
C ALA A 234 -5.45 15.40 -19.86
N THR A 235 -5.93 16.57 -20.26
CA THR A 235 -5.19 17.50 -21.10
C THR A 235 -5.08 18.84 -20.39
N TYR A 236 -3.86 19.34 -20.27
CA TYR A 236 -3.63 20.70 -19.82
C TYR A 236 -3.54 21.64 -21.02
N SER A 237 -4.41 22.64 -21.06
CA SER A 237 -4.39 23.68 -22.09
C SER A 237 -3.56 24.86 -21.60
N PHE A 238 -2.55 25.26 -22.39
CA PHE A 238 -1.75 26.45 -22.13
C PHE A 238 -2.54 27.75 -22.35
N THR A 239 -3.41 27.75 -23.36
CA THR A 239 -4.26 28.90 -23.69
C THR A 239 -5.27 29.21 -22.57
N ASN A 240 -5.91 28.17 -22.04
CA ASN A 240 -6.93 28.33 -21.01
C ASN A 240 -6.36 28.25 -19.59
N ASN A 241 -5.12 27.79 -19.44
CA ASN A 241 -4.48 27.56 -18.15
C ASN A 241 -5.30 26.59 -17.25
N THR A 242 -5.85 25.54 -17.87
CA THR A 242 -6.79 24.60 -17.24
C THR A 242 -6.42 23.15 -17.53
N LEU A 243 -6.46 22.31 -16.49
CA LEU A 243 -6.38 20.85 -16.60
C LEU A 243 -7.78 20.26 -16.74
N THR A 244 -8.04 19.54 -17.84
CA THR A 244 -9.35 18.90 -18.09
C THR A 244 -9.20 17.39 -18.05
N ALA A 245 -9.74 16.75 -17.01
CA ALA A 245 -9.76 15.29 -16.91
C ALA A 245 -10.81 14.70 -17.86
N GLN A 246 -10.44 13.60 -18.52
CA GLN A 246 -11.25 12.90 -19.50
C GLN A 246 -11.80 11.60 -18.90
N ASP A 247 -12.99 11.21 -19.33
CA ASP A 247 -13.54 9.90 -18.98
C ASP A 247 -12.70 8.79 -19.60
N GLY A 248 -12.43 7.75 -18.82
CA GLY A 248 -11.52 6.68 -19.18
C GLY A 248 -10.88 6.13 -17.93
N SER A 249 -11.34 4.95 -17.50
CA SER A 249 -10.87 4.34 -16.27
C SER A 249 -9.40 3.99 -16.36
N GLY A 250 -8.67 4.14 -15.26
CA GLY A 250 -7.30 3.66 -15.19
C GLY A 250 -6.86 3.39 -13.77
N THR A 251 -5.79 2.62 -13.66
CA THR A 251 -5.29 2.07 -12.41
C THR A 251 -3.88 2.59 -12.16
N ILE A 252 -3.62 3.02 -10.94
CA ILE A 252 -2.29 3.41 -10.47
C ILE A 252 -1.85 2.51 -9.33
N ASN A 253 -0.53 2.32 -9.22
CA ASN A 253 0.05 1.60 -8.10
C ASN A 253 0.16 2.50 -6.86
N VAL A 254 0.02 1.87 -5.70
CA VAL A 254 0.26 2.46 -4.39
C VAL A 254 1.21 1.53 -3.64
N THR A 255 2.32 2.08 -3.15
CA THR A 255 3.43 1.32 -2.58
C THR A 255 3.75 1.77 -1.15
N TRP A 256 4.25 0.85 -0.33
CA TRP A 256 4.72 1.11 1.03
C TRP A 256 6.22 0.82 1.09
N ASN A 257 6.98 1.69 1.75
CA ASN A 257 8.41 1.45 1.98
C ASN A 257 8.57 0.67 3.28
N SER A 258 8.82 -0.65 3.17
CA SER A 258 9.13 -1.54 4.29
C SER A 258 8.19 -1.40 5.50
N PRO A 259 6.88 -1.65 5.33
CA PRO A 259 5.92 -1.54 6.43
C PRO A 259 6.27 -2.52 7.56
N ASN A 260 6.20 -2.06 8.81
CA ASN A 260 6.36 -2.90 9.99
C ASN A 260 5.64 -2.31 11.21
N ALA A 261 4.32 -2.14 11.10
CA ALA A 261 3.51 -1.58 12.19
C ALA A 261 2.04 -2.03 12.08
N MET A 262 1.25 -1.79 13.13
CA MET A 262 -0.19 -2.03 13.13
C MET A 262 -0.95 -1.08 12.18
N SER A 263 -0.34 0.05 11.85
CA SER A 263 -0.89 1.06 10.96
C SER A 263 0.23 1.60 10.09
N VAL A 264 0.10 1.50 8.77
CA VAL A 264 1.14 1.90 7.82
C VAL A 264 0.56 2.73 6.68
N TYR A 265 1.20 3.86 6.39
CA TYR A 265 0.84 4.71 5.26
C TYR A 265 1.66 4.34 4.03
N SER A 266 1.01 4.36 2.87
CA SER A 266 1.69 4.27 1.60
C SER A 266 2.49 5.54 1.34
N ASN A 267 3.41 5.45 0.38
CA ASN A 267 3.93 6.61 -0.32
C ASN A 267 2.77 7.40 -0.94
N TYR A 268 2.99 8.69 -1.13
CA TYR A 268 2.06 9.52 -1.87
C TYR A 268 2.02 9.11 -3.35
N THR A 269 0.83 9.25 -3.92
CA THR A 269 0.59 9.22 -5.35
C THR A 269 -0.30 10.40 -5.72
N TYR A 270 -0.44 10.68 -7.00
CA TYR A 270 -1.10 11.88 -7.50
C TYR A 270 -2.32 11.51 -8.33
N LEU A 271 -3.46 12.12 -8.00
CA LEU A 271 -4.72 11.89 -8.68
C LEU A 271 -5.13 13.14 -9.45
N LEU A 272 -5.66 12.94 -10.65
CA LEU A 272 -6.34 13.98 -11.40
C LEU A 272 -7.59 14.43 -10.63
N PRO A 273 -7.93 15.73 -10.68
CA PRO A 273 -9.16 16.24 -10.08
C PRO A 273 -10.40 15.59 -10.69
N GLN A 274 -11.35 15.21 -9.83
CA GLN A 274 -12.59 14.57 -10.24
C GLN A 274 -13.66 14.72 -9.16
N ALA A 275 -14.91 14.81 -9.58
CA ALA A 275 -16.07 14.95 -8.70
C ALA A 275 -16.96 13.72 -8.82
N SER A 276 -17.60 13.35 -7.70
CA SER A 276 -18.54 12.22 -7.63
C SER A 276 -17.98 10.88 -8.16
N ALA A 277 -16.68 10.66 -8.03
CA ALA A 277 -15.98 9.52 -8.58
C ALA A 277 -16.24 8.22 -7.82
N SER A 278 -16.19 7.10 -8.54
CA SER A 278 -16.16 5.75 -7.97
C SER A 278 -14.72 5.25 -7.95
N VAL A 279 -14.13 5.11 -6.77
CA VAL A 279 -12.74 4.68 -6.60
C VAL A 279 -12.68 3.29 -6.04
N THR A 280 -11.98 2.40 -6.73
CA THR A 280 -11.69 1.05 -6.24
C THR A 280 -10.28 0.99 -5.71
N VAL A 281 -10.12 0.63 -4.43
CA VAL A 281 -8.80 0.32 -3.85
C VAL A 281 -8.67 -1.19 -3.74
N LYS A 282 -7.57 -1.75 -4.24
CA LYS A 282 -7.25 -3.18 -4.18
C LYS A 282 -5.88 -3.38 -3.57
N LEU A 283 -5.79 -4.19 -2.51
CA LEU A 283 -4.59 -4.46 -1.74
C LEU A 283 -4.18 -5.93 -1.77
N ASN A 284 -2.87 -6.14 -1.80
CA ASN A 284 -2.19 -7.35 -1.37
C ASN A 284 -1.42 -7.01 -0.09
N ILE A 285 -1.72 -7.68 1.01
CA ILE A 285 -1.22 -7.31 2.35
C ILE A 285 -0.79 -8.55 3.13
N THR A 286 0.28 -8.41 3.92
CA THR A 286 0.73 -9.43 4.87
C THR A 286 0.56 -8.90 6.29
N ILE A 287 -0.26 -9.57 7.09
CA ILE A 287 -0.57 -9.21 8.48
C ILE A 287 -0.20 -10.39 9.37
N GLY A 288 0.63 -10.18 10.40
CA GLY A 288 1.06 -11.26 11.29
C GLY A 288 1.74 -12.41 10.53
N ALA A 289 2.54 -12.07 9.51
CA ALA A 289 3.17 -12.98 8.54
C ALA A 289 2.19 -13.76 7.62
N LYS A 290 0.88 -13.50 7.70
CA LYS A 290 -0.12 -14.12 6.83
C LYS A 290 -0.45 -13.21 5.65
N GLY A 291 -0.26 -13.71 4.43
CA GLY A 291 -0.63 -13.02 3.19
C GLY A 291 -2.14 -13.05 2.91
N PHE A 292 -2.67 -11.93 2.43
CA PHE A 292 -4.02 -11.73 1.93
C PHE A 292 -3.93 -11.02 0.58
N THR A 293 -4.41 -11.66 -0.47
CA THR A 293 -4.34 -11.12 -1.83
C THR A 293 -5.70 -10.63 -2.30
N ASN A 294 -5.68 -9.72 -3.28
CA ASN A 294 -6.86 -9.23 -3.99
C ASN A 294 -7.99 -8.67 -3.10
N ARG A 295 -7.66 -8.07 -1.96
CA ARG A 295 -8.66 -7.43 -1.07
C ARG A 295 -9.06 -6.08 -1.65
N SER A 296 -10.28 -5.96 -2.15
CA SER A 296 -10.69 -4.79 -2.91
C SER A 296 -12.02 -4.21 -2.46
N ALA A 297 -12.11 -2.89 -2.30
CA ALA A 297 -13.37 -2.19 -2.05
C ALA A 297 -13.53 -0.98 -2.97
N THR A 298 -14.79 -0.68 -3.30
CA THR A 298 -15.16 0.46 -4.15
C THR A 298 -15.96 1.46 -3.33
N LEU A 299 -15.53 2.73 -3.36
CA LEU A 299 -16.22 3.85 -2.74
C LEU A 299 -16.77 4.77 -3.82
N SER A 300 -18.02 5.19 -3.70
CA SER A 300 -18.68 6.02 -4.70
C SER A 300 -18.96 7.43 -4.23
N GLY A 301 -18.96 8.37 -5.18
CA GLY A 301 -19.24 9.79 -4.95
C GLY A 301 -18.11 10.55 -4.24
N LEU A 302 -16.85 10.14 -4.45
CA LEU A 302 -15.69 10.85 -3.90
C LEU A 302 -15.32 12.07 -4.76
N THR A 303 -14.88 13.14 -4.13
CA THR A 303 -14.39 14.34 -4.83
C THR A 303 -12.94 14.57 -4.45
N PHE A 304 -12.08 14.67 -5.46
CA PHE A 304 -10.68 15.05 -5.32
C PHE A 304 -10.45 16.37 -6.05
N SER A 305 -10.14 17.41 -5.29
CA SER A 305 -9.79 18.74 -5.83
C SER A 305 -8.28 18.89 -5.97
N ALA A 306 -7.84 19.64 -6.98
CA ALA A 306 -6.44 20.01 -7.17
C ALA A 306 -5.84 20.66 -5.91
N ASN A 307 -4.53 20.51 -5.73
CA ASN A 307 -3.75 21.09 -4.64
C ASN A 307 -4.19 20.67 -3.23
N ASN A 308 -4.90 19.55 -3.06
CA ASN A 308 -5.35 19.06 -1.76
C ASN A 308 -4.77 17.67 -1.46
N THR A 309 -4.66 17.33 -0.18
CA THR A 309 -4.20 16.01 0.27
C THR A 309 -5.36 15.15 0.80
N TYR A 310 -5.43 13.90 0.38
CA TYR A 310 -6.45 12.93 0.78
C TYR A 310 -5.81 11.62 1.20
N TYR A 311 -6.53 10.84 1.98
CA TYR A 311 -6.14 9.47 2.27
C TYR A 311 -7.34 8.55 2.45
N SER A 312 -7.14 7.28 2.13
CA SER A 312 -8.12 6.23 2.46
C SER A 312 -7.60 5.34 3.58
N ASN A 313 -8.41 5.17 4.62
CA ASN A 313 -8.23 4.17 5.66
C ASN A 313 -8.79 2.85 5.21
N ILE A 314 -7.98 1.81 5.34
CA ILE A 314 -8.37 0.43 5.11
C ILE A 314 -8.09 -0.35 6.38
N SER A 315 -9.15 -0.65 7.12
CA SER A 315 -9.10 -1.39 8.37
C SER A 315 -9.41 -2.86 8.13
N PHE A 316 -8.51 -3.71 8.58
CA PHE A 316 -8.64 -5.15 8.57
C PHE A 316 -9.03 -5.64 9.97
N SER A 317 -10.06 -6.48 10.06
CA SER A 317 -10.52 -7.04 11.33
C SER A 317 -10.90 -8.52 11.20
N THR A 318 -10.98 -9.22 12.32
CA THR A 318 -11.42 -10.62 12.37
C THR A 318 -12.10 -10.90 13.70
N THR A 319 -13.16 -11.71 13.66
CA THR A 319 -13.78 -12.30 14.84
C THR A 319 -13.48 -13.79 14.96
N GLU A 320 -12.80 -14.36 13.96
CA GLU A 320 -12.61 -15.79 13.85
C GLU A 320 -11.44 -16.32 14.70
N GLY A 321 -10.49 -15.46 15.05
CA GLY A 321 -9.28 -15.88 15.73
C GLY A 321 -8.23 -14.80 15.90
N TYR A 322 -6.98 -15.23 15.99
CA TYR A 322 -5.78 -14.39 16.09
C TYR A 322 -4.86 -14.64 14.90
N ILE A 323 -4.33 -13.58 14.27
CA ILE A 323 -3.50 -13.67 13.07
C ILE A 323 -2.05 -13.37 13.44
N VAL A 324 -1.25 -14.43 13.54
CA VAL A 324 0.17 -14.35 13.94
C VAL A 324 0.89 -15.62 13.49
N GLY A 325 2.17 -15.51 13.15
CA GLY A 325 2.97 -16.66 12.70
C GLY A 325 2.46 -17.27 11.39
N GLY A 326 1.88 -16.47 10.49
CA GLY A 326 1.46 -16.92 9.16
C GLY A 326 0.07 -17.56 9.08
N VAL A 327 -0.59 -17.78 10.22
CA VAL A 327 -1.86 -18.52 10.30
C VAL A 327 -2.91 -17.80 11.15
N ILE A 328 -4.13 -18.35 11.15
CA ILE A 328 -5.24 -17.89 11.99
C ILE A 328 -5.44 -18.91 13.11
N TRP A 329 -5.17 -18.52 14.35
CA TRP A 329 -5.34 -19.33 15.56
C TRP A 329 -6.74 -19.17 16.13
N ALA A 330 -7.34 -20.25 16.62
CA ALA A 330 -8.69 -20.24 17.18
C ALA A 330 -8.82 -19.34 18.41
N ASN A 331 -10.04 -18.83 18.64
CA ASN A 331 -10.39 -17.98 19.78
C ASN A 331 -10.08 -18.61 21.15
N GLY A 332 -10.25 -19.92 21.27
CA GLY A 332 -10.02 -20.67 22.50
C GLY A 332 -9.39 -22.02 22.24
N ASN A 333 -9.02 -22.70 23.33
CA ASN A 333 -8.59 -24.09 23.28
C ASN A 333 -9.78 -25.00 22.93
N LEU A 334 -9.49 -26.11 22.26
CA LEU A 334 -10.47 -27.14 21.95
C LEU A 334 -10.89 -27.89 23.22
N TYR A 335 -12.18 -28.17 23.35
CA TYR A 335 -12.69 -29.12 24.32
C TYR A 335 -13.87 -29.91 23.74
N LYS A 336 -14.15 -31.07 24.33
CA LYS A 336 -15.33 -31.89 24.05
C LYS A 336 -16.26 -31.88 25.27
N SER A 337 -17.52 -31.57 25.06
CA SER A 337 -18.55 -31.64 26.10
C SER A 337 -19.86 -32.14 25.50
N ASN A 338 -20.56 -33.06 26.17
CA ASN A 338 -21.82 -33.65 25.70
C ASN A 338 -21.76 -34.15 24.25
N GLY A 339 -20.64 -34.78 23.86
CA GLY A 339 -20.42 -35.29 22.50
C GLY A 339 -20.05 -34.23 21.46
N GLN A 340 -20.02 -32.94 21.81
CA GLN A 340 -19.73 -31.84 20.89
C GLN A 340 -18.30 -31.33 21.06
N TYR A 341 -17.63 -31.02 19.95
CA TYR A 341 -16.32 -30.39 19.93
C TYR A 341 -16.51 -28.88 19.79
N LEU A 342 -15.95 -28.12 20.72
CA LEU A 342 -16.19 -26.68 20.90
C LEU A 342 -14.87 -25.95 21.21
N PHE A 343 -14.89 -24.62 21.05
CA PHE A 343 -13.82 -23.76 21.58
C PHE A 343 -14.28 -23.06 22.84
N TYR A 344 -13.38 -22.92 23.80
CA TYR A 344 -13.57 -21.95 24.87
C TYR A 344 -13.70 -20.53 24.29
N ASN A 345 -14.37 -19.65 25.03
CA ASN A 345 -14.60 -18.27 24.61
C ASN A 345 -13.37 -17.36 24.78
N SER A 346 -12.33 -17.84 25.46
CA SER A 346 -11.10 -17.08 25.69
C SER A 346 -9.84 -17.95 25.60
N THR A 347 -8.71 -17.27 25.43
CA THR A 347 -7.42 -17.89 25.15
C THR A 347 -6.79 -18.60 26.35
N GLU A 348 -7.05 -18.11 27.56
CA GLU A 348 -6.44 -18.54 28.80
C GLU A 348 -7.16 -19.72 29.47
N ILE A 349 -8.34 -20.11 28.97
CA ILE A 349 -9.11 -21.20 29.57
C ILE A 349 -8.54 -22.53 29.09
N TYR A 350 -8.09 -23.35 30.04
CA TYR A 350 -7.60 -24.72 29.82
C TYR A 350 -7.91 -25.58 31.05
N GLY A 351 -7.76 -26.90 30.89
CA GLY A 351 -7.96 -27.87 31.98
C GLY A 351 -9.42 -28.32 32.16
N GLY A 352 -9.58 -29.51 32.75
CA GLY A 352 -10.87 -30.18 32.94
C GLY A 352 -11.04 -31.43 32.07
N SER A 353 -11.98 -32.30 32.46
CA SER A 353 -12.39 -33.44 31.63
C SER A 353 -12.91 -32.91 30.28
N GLY A 354 -12.38 -33.42 29.17
CA GLY A 354 -12.79 -32.99 27.84
C GLY A 354 -11.84 -32.03 27.11
N SER A 355 -10.85 -31.41 27.75
CA SER A 355 -9.99 -30.38 27.11
C SER A 355 -8.55 -30.82 26.83
N CYS A 356 -8.15 -31.99 27.33
CA CYS A 356 -6.81 -32.53 27.14
C CYS A 356 -6.92 -33.75 26.23
N PHE A 357 -6.18 -33.73 25.13
CA PHE A 357 -6.21 -34.79 24.11
C PHE A 357 -4.84 -35.42 24.05
N ILE A 358 -4.74 -36.69 23.68
CA ILE A 358 -3.47 -37.25 23.19
C ILE A 358 -3.42 -37.10 21.67
N CYS A 359 -2.22 -36.99 21.09
CA CYS A 359 -2.09 -36.87 19.64
C CYS A 359 -2.73 -38.07 18.93
N ASN A 360 -3.33 -37.85 17.76
CA ASN A 360 -3.94 -38.89 16.94
C ASN A 360 -5.08 -39.66 17.68
N SER A 361 -5.71 -39.03 18.67
CA SER A 361 -6.91 -39.55 19.35
C SER A 361 -8.04 -38.55 19.28
N PRO A 362 -9.24 -38.96 18.81
CA PRO A 362 -10.38 -38.07 18.70
C PRO A 362 -11.02 -37.77 20.06
N GLU A 363 -10.77 -38.60 21.07
CA GLU A 363 -11.37 -38.50 22.39
C GLU A 363 -10.39 -37.84 23.38
N PRO A 364 -10.84 -36.89 24.21
CA PRO A 364 -10.04 -36.31 25.27
C PRO A 364 -10.03 -37.17 26.54
N TYR A 365 -9.20 -36.79 27.51
CA TYR A 365 -9.17 -37.35 28.86
C TYR A 365 -10.56 -37.25 29.53
N PRO A 366 -11.02 -38.31 30.24
CA PRO A 366 -10.31 -39.56 30.53
C PRO A 366 -10.55 -40.69 29.51
N THR A 367 -11.36 -40.48 28.47
CA THR A 367 -11.80 -41.52 27.53
C THR A 367 -10.86 -41.73 26.34
N GLN A 368 -9.73 -41.02 26.32
CA GLN A 368 -8.70 -41.11 25.30
C GLN A 368 -8.08 -42.51 25.18
N THR A 369 -7.93 -42.99 23.95
CA THR A 369 -7.34 -44.30 23.62
C THR A 369 -6.00 -44.14 22.90
N MET A 370 -4.99 -44.90 23.33
CA MET A 370 -3.66 -44.86 22.72
C MET A 370 -3.72 -45.11 21.21
N PRO A 371 -3.11 -44.25 20.38
CA PRO A 371 -3.02 -44.48 18.96
C PRO A 371 -2.14 -45.70 18.67
N THR A 372 -2.60 -46.58 17.76
CA THR A 372 -1.85 -47.76 17.30
C THR A 372 -1.29 -47.60 15.89
N SER A 373 -1.55 -46.47 15.25
CA SER A 373 -1.18 -46.16 13.87
C SER A 373 -0.53 -44.77 13.75
N ALA A 374 0.06 -44.51 12.60
CA ALA A 374 0.60 -43.18 12.27
C ALA A 374 -0.51 -42.11 12.30
N TRP A 375 -0.10 -40.84 12.41
CA TRP A 375 -1.02 -39.71 12.40
C TRP A 375 -1.90 -39.72 11.15
N ALA A 376 -3.21 -39.52 11.35
CA ALA A 376 -4.19 -39.48 10.28
C ALA A 376 -5.15 -38.30 10.48
N ALA A 377 -5.54 -37.63 9.39
CA ALA A 377 -6.32 -36.39 9.44
C ALA A 377 -7.73 -36.61 10.03
N GLU A 378 -8.31 -37.79 9.85
CA GLU A 378 -9.59 -38.21 10.42
C GLU A 378 -9.60 -38.27 11.96
N ASN A 379 -8.41 -38.37 12.56
CA ASN A 379 -8.22 -38.40 14.00
C ASN A 379 -7.86 -37.03 14.59
N ASP A 380 -7.77 -35.98 13.75
CA ASP A 380 -7.57 -34.61 14.20
C ASP A 380 -8.86 -34.09 14.87
N PRO A 381 -8.86 -33.85 16.20
CA PRO A 381 -10.07 -33.43 16.91
C PRO A 381 -10.46 -31.98 16.54
N CYS A 382 -9.53 -31.14 16.06
CA CYS A 382 -9.88 -29.80 15.57
C CYS A 382 -10.78 -29.85 14.33
N ARG A 383 -10.64 -30.89 13.48
CA ARG A 383 -11.48 -31.07 12.30
C ARG A 383 -12.91 -31.48 12.64
N LYS A 384 -13.16 -31.89 13.88
CA LYS A 384 -14.47 -32.36 14.38
C LYS A 384 -15.30 -31.25 15.04
N LEU A 385 -14.84 -30.00 15.02
CA LEU A 385 -15.56 -28.85 15.59
C LEU A 385 -17.03 -28.83 15.13
N THR A 386 -17.97 -28.93 16.06
CA THR A 386 -19.37 -29.27 15.78
C THR A 386 -20.05 -28.29 14.83
N ASN A 387 -19.78 -26.99 14.96
CA ASN A 387 -20.40 -25.95 14.14
C ASN A 387 -19.57 -25.51 12.94
N ALA A 388 -18.44 -26.19 12.67
CA ALA A 388 -17.50 -25.82 11.62
C ALA A 388 -16.54 -26.98 11.31
N ALA A 389 -17.12 -28.14 10.99
CA ALA A 389 -16.37 -29.33 10.62
C ALA A 389 -15.37 -29.03 9.49
N ASN A 390 -14.16 -29.57 9.59
CA ASN A 390 -13.03 -29.38 8.67
C ASN A 390 -12.53 -27.93 8.48
N LYS A 391 -13.12 -26.93 9.14
CA LYS A 391 -12.65 -25.53 9.10
C LYS A 391 -11.37 -25.31 9.91
N TRP A 392 -11.14 -26.17 10.89
CA TRP A 392 -10.00 -26.08 11.80
C TRP A 392 -9.21 -27.38 11.77
N ARG A 393 -7.92 -27.29 12.06
CA ARG A 393 -7.03 -28.43 12.21
C ARG A 393 -6.02 -28.16 13.31
N MET A 394 -5.35 -29.21 13.77
CA MET A 394 -4.16 -29.04 14.59
C MET A 394 -3.07 -28.27 13.81
N PRO A 395 -2.27 -27.45 14.50
CA PRO A 395 -1.15 -26.75 13.88
C PRO A 395 -0.05 -27.73 13.48
N THR A 396 0.70 -27.42 12.43
CA THR A 396 1.91 -28.15 12.07
C THR A 396 3.11 -27.67 12.89
N LEU A 397 4.17 -28.46 12.91
CA LEU A 397 5.43 -28.06 13.54
C LEU A 397 5.98 -26.74 12.97
N THR A 398 5.91 -26.58 11.65
CA THR A 398 6.34 -25.37 10.94
C THR A 398 5.56 -24.14 11.38
N GLU A 399 4.25 -24.26 11.57
CA GLU A 399 3.40 -23.14 12.02
C GLU A 399 3.69 -22.76 13.49
N ILE A 400 4.01 -23.73 14.34
CA ILE A 400 4.47 -23.44 15.70
C ILE A 400 5.82 -22.72 15.65
N GLN A 401 6.76 -23.16 14.81
CA GLN A 401 8.05 -22.48 14.64
C GLN A 401 7.86 -21.04 14.13
N GLN A 402 6.94 -20.81 13.19
CA GLN A 402 6.60 -19.48 12.71
C GLN A 402 5.94 -18.61 13.80
N LEU A 403 5.11 -19.20 14.67
CA LEU A 403 4.55 -18.52 15.83
C LEU A 403 5.66 -18.06 16.79
N VAL A 404 6.64 -18.93 17.07
CA VAL A 404 7.80 -18.58 17.92
C VAL A 404 8.64 -17.48 17.27
N ASN A 405 8.92 -17.59 15.98
CA ASN A 405 9.67 -16.61 15.21
C ASN A 405 8.96 -15.24 15.12
N SER A 406 7.66 -15.18 15.40
CA SER A 406 6.95 -13.91 15.54
C SER A 406 7.31 -13.13 16.82
N GLY A 407 8.15 -13.72 17.68
CA GLY A 407 8.53 -13.19 18.99
C GLY A 407 7.52 -13.58 20.06
N PHE A 408 7.97 -13.70 21.32
CA PHE A 408 7.09 -14.01 22.44
C PHE A 408 7.60 -13.42 23.75
N THR A 409 6.66 -13.22 24.67
CA THR A 409 6.94 -12.86 26.07
C THR A 409 6.50 -14.02 26.96
N THR A 410 7.38 -14.44 27.86
CA THR A 410 7.08 -15.46 28.87
C THR A 410 6.42 -14.83 30.10
N ASP A 411 5.78 -15.66 30.91
CA ASP A 411 5.26 -15.28 32.24
C ASP A 411 4.23 -14.13 32.22
N VAL A 412 3.52 -13.99 31.10
CA VAL A 412 2.40 -13.06 30.98
C VAL A 412 1.24 -13.58 31.80
N ILE A 413 0.61 -12.71 32.59
CA ILE A 413 -0.60 -13.03 33.35
C ILE A 413 -1.79 -12.45 32.61
N LEU A 414 -2.70 -13.31 32.17
CA LEU A 414 -4.00 -12.94 31.58
C LEU A 414 -5.12 -13.52 32.45
N ASN A 415 -5.97 -12.67 33.01
CA ASN A 415 -7.08 -13.07 33.89
C ASN A 415 -6.66 -14.03 35.02
N GLY A 416 -5.48 -13.80 35.62
CA GLY A 416 -4.93 -14.64 36.70
C GLY A 416 -4.22 -15.92 36.23
N VAL A 417 -4.22 -16.21 34.93
CA VAL A 417 -3.55 -17.37 34.33
C VAL A 417 -2.19 -16.97 33.78
N LYS A 418 -1.15 -17.74 34.14
CA LYS A 418 0.21 -17.58 33.63
C LYS A 418 0.37 -18.24 32.26
N GLY A 419 1.10 -17.60 31.33
CA GLY A 419 1.29 -18.12 29.99
C GLY A 419 2.30 -17.34 29.14
N HIS A 420 2.34 -17.69 27.85
CA HIS A 420 3.11 -16.98 26.83
C HIS A 420 2.23 -16.03 26.02
N LYS A 421 2.79 -14.92 25.59
CA LYS A 421 2.17 -14.01 24.61
C LYS A 421 3.00 -13.93 23.34
N PHE A 422 2.49 -14.48 22.24
CA PHE A 422 3.15 -14.57 20.93
C PHE A 422 2.76 -13.41 20.01
N GLY A 423 3.75 -12.86 19.30
CA GLY A 423 3.61 -11.73 18.37
C GLY A 423 2.92 -10.51 18.99
N GLY A 424 2.95 -10.38 20.32
CA GLY A 424 2.21 -9.35 21.06
C GLY A 424 0.69 -9.49 21.05
N VAL A 425 0.12 -10.60 20.55
CA VAL A 425 -1.34 -10.76 20.39
C VAL A 425 -1.91 -12.06 20.92
N LEU A 426 -1.35 -13.23 20.58
CA LEU A 426 -1.92 -14.52 20.95
C LEU A 426 -1.41 -14.95 22.32
N PHE A 427 -2.31 -15.18 23.27
CA PHE A 427 -1.97 -15.77 24.55
C PHE A 427 -2.14 -17.29 24.52
N LEU A 428 -1.15 -18.03 25.03
CA LEU A 428 -1.21 -19.46 25.25
C LEU A 428 -0.89 -19.77 26.72
N PRO A 429 -1.79 -20.40 27.48
CA PRO A 429 -1.59 -20.64 28.91
C PRO A 429 -0.52 -21.70 29.17
N TYR A 430 0.04 -21.71 30.37
CA TYR A 430 0.86 -22.82 30.85
C TYR A 430 -0.02 -24.03 31.20
N SER A 431 -0.50 -24.73 30.18
CA SER A 431 -1.48 -25.80 30.35
C SER A 431 -0.93 -27.11 30.94
N GLY A 432 0.39 -27.30 30.91
CA GLY A 432 1.04 -28.53 31.32
C GLY A 432 0.48 -29.79 30.63
N TYR A 433 0.44 -30.92 31.34
CA TYR A 433 0.09 -32.22 30.79
C TYR A 433 -0.77 -33.07 31.73
N TRP A 434 -1.55 -33.96 31.12
CA TRP A 434 -2.48 -34.87 31.79
C TRP A 434 -2.20 -36.32 31.41
N PRO A 435 -1.57 -37.14 32.27
CA PRO A 435 -1.19 -38.50 31.91
C PRO A 435 -2.42 -39.41 31.72
N GLN A 436 -2.33 -40.37 30.79
CA GLN A 436 -3.37 -41.37 30.53
C GLN A 436 -3.60 -42.29 31.74
N SER A 437 -2.53 -42.68 32.43
CA SER A 437 -2.59 -43.46 33.66
C SER A 437 -2.63 -42.50 34.86
N ASN A 438 -3.45 -42.83 35.87
CA ASN A 438 -3.60 -42.09 37.14
C ASN A 438 -2.31 -42.14 38.00
N ILE A 439 -1.14 -41.87 37.41
CA ILE A 439 0.13 -41.72 38.13
C ILE A 439 0.15 -40.32 38.77
N GLY A 440 -0.84 -39.99 39.60
CA GLY A 440 -0.89 -38.87 40.56
C GLY A 440 -0.42 -37.46 40.18
N HIS A 441 0.02 -37.20 38.95
CA HIS A 441 0.81 -36.05 38.57
C HIS A 441 0.21 -35.41 37.32
N ILE A 442 -0.77 -34.55 37.56
CA ILE A 442 -1.23 -33.58 36.57
C ILE A 442 -0.31 -32.38 36.71
N GLU A 443 0.39 -32.03 35.63
CA GLU A 443 1.09 -30.75 35.59
C GLU A 443 0.12 -29.71 35.03
N SER A 444 -0.20 -28.70 35.82
CA SER A 444 -1.10 -27.62 35.42
C SER A 444 -0.53 -26.29 35.90
N GLY A 445 -0.43 -25.31 35.01
CA GLY A 445 0.06 -23.96 35.34
C GLY A 445 1.58 -23.78 35.28
N GLU A 446 2.35 -24.83 35.01
CA GLU A 446 3.81 -24.78 35.10
C GLU A 446 4.50 -24.55 33.74
N ARG A 447 4.02 -25.20 32.66
CA ARG A 447 4.63 -25.13 31.31
C ARG A 447 3.60 -25.00 30.19
N GLY A 448 3.96 -24.34 29.08
CA GLY A 448 3.11 -24.20 27.89
C GLY A 448 3.19 -25.40 26.93
N LEU A 449 2.49 -26.50 27.21
CA LEU A 449 2.55 -27.70 26.36
C LEU A 449 1.32 -27.79 25.44
N PHE A 450 1.56 -27.90 24.13
CA PHE A 450 0.51 -27.95 23.10
C PHE A 450 0.83 -28.98 22.01
N TRP A 451 -0.21 -29.52 21.38
CA TRP A 451 -0.02 -30.42 20.25
C TRP A 451 0.24 -29.72 18.92
N SER A 452 1.03 -30.37 18.07
CA SER A 452 1.16 -30.08 16.65
C SER A 452 1.06 -31.37 15.81
N THR A 453 1.15 -31.28 14.49
CA THR A 453 1.19 -32.44 13.59
C THR A 453 2.56 -32.52 12.89
N PRO A 454 3.16 -33.72 12.76
CA PRO A 454 2.70 -35.03 13.24
C PRO A 454 3.13 -35.34 14.70
N GLY A 455 3.59 -34.35 15.49
CA GLY A 455 4.26 -34.55 16.79
C GLY A 455 3.96 -33.49 17.87
N THR A 456 4.54 -33.62 19.06
CA THR A 456 4.44 -32.58 20.10
C THR A 456 5.30 -31.39 19.73
N ALA A 457 4.72 -30.19 19.70
CA ALA A 457 5.52 -28.97 19.77
C ALA A 457 5.57 -28.54 21.23
N MET A 458 6.68 -28.78 21.91
CA MET A 458 6.84 -28.42 23.31
C MET A 458 7.32 -26.98 23.41
N ILE A 459 6.45 -26.07 23.83
CA ILE A 459 6.89 -24.73 24.22
C ILE A 459 7.41 -24.85 25.66
N PHE A 460 8.73 -24.93 25.81
CA PHE A 460 9.35 -25.08 27.12
C PHE A 460 9.22 -23.80 27.94
N SER A 461 8.65 -24.01 29.13
CA SER A 461 8.99 -23.49 30.47
C SER A 461 9.66 -22.11 30.61
N PRO A 462 9.26 -21.31 31.62
CA PRO A 462 9.83 -19.99 31.96
C PRO A 462 11.37 -19.86 32.05
N GLY A 463 12.12 -20.97 32.19
CA GLY A 463 13.56 -20.94 32.50
C GLY A 463 14.54 -21.12 31.32
N TYR A 464 14.09 -21.58 30.14
CA TYR A 464 15.01 -21.99 29.07
C TYR A 464 15.06 -21.04 27.86
N GLY A 465 14.07 -20.17 27.67
CA GLY A 465 14.04 -19.23 26.55
C GLY A 465 14.08 -19.87 25.15
N LEU A 466 13.79 -21.17 25.04
CA LEU A 466 13.93 -21.98 23.83
C LEU A 466 12.66 -22.82 23.60
N VAL A 467 12.28 -23.00 22.33
CA VAL A 467 11.21 -23.94 21.94
C VAL A 467 11.86 -25.23 21.42
N GLY A 468 11.42 -26.36 21.96
CA GLY A 468 11.91 -27.68 21.57
C GLY A 468 10.82 -28.52 20.94
N TYR A 469 11.23 -29.49 20.13
CA TYR A 469 10.33 -30.27 19.30
C TYR A 469 10.58 -31.73 19.55
N THR A 470 9.52 -32.50 19.72
CA THR A 470 9.66 -33.91 20.03
C THR A 470 8.59 -34.74 19.37
N GLY A 471 8.95 -35.98 19.04
CA GLY A 471 8.04 -36.88 18.37
C GLY A 471 6.79 -37.17 19.22
N TRP A 472 5.65 -37.44 18.58
CA TRP A 472 4.44 -37.87 19.30
C TRP A 472 4.67 -39.16 20.13
N ASN A 473 5.66 -39.96 19.73
CA ASN A 473 6.03 -41.24 20.34
C ASN A 473 6.93 -41.11 21.57
N GLU A 474 7.46 -39.93 21.90
CA GLU A 474 8.28 -39.74 23.10
C GLU A 474 7.43 -39.65 24.37
N PHE A 475 6.25 -39.03 24.28
CA PHE A 475 5.30 -38.91 25.39
C PHE A 475 3.87 -39.29 24.95
N PRO A 476 3.66 -40.52 24.44
CA PRO A 476 2.43 -40.89 23.76
C PRO A 476 1.22 -41.00 24.72
N GLN A 477 1.48 -41.08 26.02
CA GLN A 477 0.48 -41.17 27.08
C GLN A 477 0.08 -39.82 27.68
N ASN A 478 0.75 -38.72 27.30
CA ASN A 478 0.46 -37.40 27.86
C ASN A 478 -0.62 -36.69 27.05
N GLY A 479 -1.68 -36.26 27.71
CA GLY A 479 -2.68 -35.37 27.15
C GLY A 479 -2.23 -33.92 27.24
N TYR A 480 -2.38 -33.16 26.15
CA TYR A 480 -2.13 -31.73 26.11
C TYR A 480 -3.36 -30.98 25.61
N THR A 481 -3.40 -29.68 25.91
CA THR A 481 -4.39 -28.78 25.34
C THR A 481 -4.11 -28.55 23.86
N ILE A 482 -5.16 -28.38 23.04
CA ILE A 482 -5.03 -28.11 21.62
C ILE A 482 -5.51 -26.69 21.31
N ARG A 483 -4.63 -25.89 20.71
CA ARG A 483 -5.02 -24.66 20.03
C ARG A 483 -5.06 -24.90 18.52
N CYS A 484 -6.26 -24.91 17.96
CA CYS A 484 -6.45 -25.17 16.54
C CYS A 484 -6.05 -23.97 15.67
N VAL A 485 -5.68 -24.24 14.42
CA VAL A 485 -5.46 -23.25 13.36
C VAL A 485 -6.48 -23.44 12.24
N ARG A 486 -6.81 -22.37 11.53
CA ARG A 486 -7.75 -22.43 10.42
C ARG A 486 -7.16 -23.31 9.31
N ASN A 487 -7.98 -24.25 8.85
CA ASN A 487 -7.72 -25.03 7.66
C ASN A 487 -8.09 -24.17 6.44
N ILE A 488 -7.11 -23.87 5.58
CA ILE A 488 -7.23 -22.94 4.45
C ILE A 488 -7.10 -23.72 3.16
#